data_AF-A0A1Q6VQ34-F1
#
_entry.id   AF-A0A1Q6VQ34-F1
#
_cell.length_a   1.000
_cell.length_b   1.000
_cell.length_c   1.000
_cell.angle_alpha   90.00
_cell.angle_beta   90.00
_cell.angle_gamma   90.00
#
_symmetry.space_group_name_H-M   'P 1'
#
loop_
_entity.id
_entity.type
_entity.pdbx_description
1 polymer ?
#
loop_
_entity_poly.entity_id
_entity_poly.type
_entity_poly.pdbx_seq_one_letter_code
_entity_poly.pdbx_strand_id
1 'polypeptide(L)' 'MEPGRIDINAATEKELKMIPGVGQVMASRIIAARPFRSADDLKKVSGIGDKKYAKIRPYFQ' A
#
# COMPACT_ATOMS: atom_id res chain seq x y z
N MET A 1 -20.51 1.17 -1.61
CA MET A 1 -19.55 1.08 -2.73
C MET A 1 -18.24 0.67 -2.10
N GLU A 2 -17.81 -0.58 -2.27
CA GLU A 2 -16.45 -0.97 -1.90
C GLU A 2 -15.52 -0.05 -2.70
N PRO A 3 -14.72 0.85 -2.08
CA PRO A 3 -13.77 1.63 -2.84
C PRO A 3 -12.89 0.61 -3.58
N GLY A 4 -13.01 0.59 -4.90
CA GLY A 4 -12.32 -0.36 -5.75
C GLY A 4 -10.85 -0.41 -5.35
N ARG A 5 -10.36 -1.62 -5.10
CA ARG A 5 -8.98 -1.83 -4.65
C ARG A 5 -8.03 -1.08 -5.59
N ILE A 6 -7.09 -0.33 -5.02
CA ILE A 6 -6.12 0.40 -5.82
C ILE A 6 -5.01 -0.55 -6.25
N ASP A 7 -4.55 -0.40 -7.48
CA ASP A 7 -3.40 -1.15 -7.98
C ASP A 7 -2.13 -0.67 -7.26
N ILE A 8 -1.47 -1.57 -6.53
CA ILE A 8 -0.25 -1.23 -5.78
C ILE A 8 0.90 -0.73 -6.68
N ASN A 9 0.97 -1.18 -7.92
CA ASN A 9 1.99 -0.81 -8.89
C ASN A 9 1.67 0.50 -9.64
N ALA A 10 0.39 0.84 -9.76
CA ALA A 10 -0.04 2.04 -10.51
C ALA A 10 -0.54 3.20 -9.62
N ALA A 11 -0.89 2.94 -8.35
CA ALA A 11 -1.45 3.96 -7.46
C ALA A 11 -0.56 5.20 -7.35
N THR A 12 -1.15 6.36 -7.40
CA THR A 12 -0.49 7.63 -7.14
C THR A 12 -0.20 7.80 -5.65
N GLU A 13 0.73 8.68 -5.30
CA GLU A 13 0.99 9.01 -3.90
C GLU A 13 -0.27 9.52 -3.19
N LYS A 14 -1.12 10.28 -3.89
CA LYS A 14 -2.39 10.78 -3.36
C LYS A 14 -3.33 9.64 -3.00
N GLU A 15 -3.47 8.64 -3.87
CA GLU A 15 -4.32 7.46 -3.61
C GLU A 15 -3.79 6.62 -2.45
N LEU A 16 -2.47 6.41 -2.39
CA LEU A 16 -1.84 5.71 -1.26
C LEU A 16 -2.12 6.43 0.07
N LYS A 17 -2.04 7.77 0.09
CA LYS A 17 -2.32 8.58 1.28
C LYS A 17 -3.79 8.59 1.72
N MET A 18 -4.72 8.14 0.87
CA MET A 18 -6.12 7.95 1.28
C MET A 18 -6.33 6.69 2.13
N ILE A 19 -5.36 5.77 2.15
CA ILE A 19 -5.46 4.55 2.95
C ILE A 19 -5.19 4.85 4.43
N PRO A 20 -6.09 4.47 5.35
CA PRO A 20 -5.87 4.64 6.78
C PRO A 20 -4.56 3.99 7.25
N GLY A 21 -3.67 4.81 7.81
CA GLY A 21 -2.35 4.37 8.30
C GLY A 21 -1.22 4.44 7.27
N VAL A 22 -1.49 4.91 6.05
CA VAL A 22 -0.48 5.25 5.03
C VAL A 22 -0.33 6.77 4.94
N GLY A 23 0.71 7.30 5.58
CA GLY A 23 1.11 8.70 5.43
C GLY A 23 2.10 8.90 4.28
N GLN A 24 2.57 10.13 4.10
CA GLN A 24 3.54 10.51 3.06
C GLN A 24 4.76 9.56 3.02
N VAL A 25 5.41 9.33 4.16
CA VAL A 25 6.58 8.45 4.26
C VAL A 25 6.27 7.02 3.81
N MET A 26 5.09 6.50 4.13
CA MET A 26 4.72 5.14 3.69
C MET A 26 4.37 5.08 2.21
N ALA A 27 3.65 6.08 1.70
CA ALA A 27 3.36 6.16 0.28
C ALA A 27 4.66 6.20 -0.55
N SER A 28 5.64 7.03 -0.15
CA SER A 28 6.95 7.08 -0.82
C SER A 28 7.69 5.74 -0.76
N ARG A 29 7.65 5.02 0.37
CA ARG A 29 8.27 3.69 0.50
C ARG A 29 7.60 2.65 -0.38
N ILE A 30 6.28 2.66 -0.49
CA ILE A 30 5.53 1.76 -1.36
C ILE A 30 5.89 2.03 -2.82
N ILE A 31 5.92 3.30 -3.24
CA ILE A 31 6.32 3.68 -4.61
C ILE A 31 7.76 3.26 -4.90
N ALA A 32 8.69 3.51 -3.98
CA ALA A 32 10.10 3.16 -4.14
C ALA A 32 10.36 1.64 -4.16
N ALA A 33 9.47 0.84 -3.57
CA ALA A 33 9.59 -0.62 -3.53
C ALA A 33 8.96 -1.32 -4.75
N ARG A 34 8.38 -0.57 -5.70
CA ARG A 34 7.87 -1.13 -6.95
C ARG A 34 9.00 -1.72 -7.81
N PRO A 35 8.71 -2.74 -8.64
CA PRO A 35 7.41 -3.40 -8.82
C PRO A 35 7.14 -4.51 -7.79
N PHE A 36 5.86 -4.68 -7.44
CA PHE A 36 5.36 -5.79 -6.62
C PHE A 36 4.80 -6.90 -7.50
N ARG A 37 5.03 -8.16 -7.13
CA ARG A 37 4.42 -9.32 -7.81
C ARG A 37 2.96 -9.51 -7.39
N SER A 38 2.64 -9.12 -6.17
CA SER A 38 1.28 -9.10 -5.63
C SER A 38 1.19 -8.10 -4.47
N ALA A 39 -0.02 -7.70 -4.08
CA ALA A 39 -0.22 -6.88 -2.89
C ALA A 39 0.32 -7.52 -1.59
N ASP A 40 0.55 -8.84 -1.55
CA ASP A 40 1.14 -9.51 -0.39
C ASP A 40 2.61 -9.14 -0.18
N ASP A 41 3.30 -8.70 -1.24
CA ASP A 41 4.69 -8.22 -1.17
C ASP A 41 4.83 -6.92 -0.35
N LEU A 42 3.72 -6.26 0.03
CA LEU A 42 3.73 -5.14 0.97
C LEU A 42 4.46 -5.46 2.29
N LYS A 43 4.45 -6.72 2.72
CA LYS A 43 5.17 -7.16 3.92
C LYS A 43 6.69 -6.97 3.83
N LYS A 44 7.23 -6.83 2.61
CA LYS A 44 8.66 -6.61 2.36
C LYS A 44 9.05 -5.13 2.50
N VAL A 45 8.07 -4.22 2.53
CA VAL A 45 8.32 -2.78 2.65
C VAL A 45 8.66 -2.43 4.10
N SER A 46 9.80 -1.78 4.31
CA SER A 46 10.26 -1.39 5.63
C SER A 46 9.24 -0.51 6.37
N GLY A 47 8.83 -0.98 7.57
CA GLY A 47 7.81 -0.34 8.40
C GLY A 47 6.38 -0.81 8.15
N ILE A 48 6.17 -1.79 7.28
CA ILE A 48 4.90 -2.53 7.14
C ILE A 48 5.02 -3.87 7.86
N GLY A 49 4.82 -3.86 9.19
CA GLY A 49 4.67 -5.09 9.98
C GLY A 49 3.26 -5.68 9.88
N ASP A 50 3.05 -6.88 10.43
CA ASP A 50 1.79 -7.64 10.29
C ASP A 50 0.52 -6.85 10.63
N LYS A 51 0.55 -6.07 11.72
CA LYS A 51 -0.57 -5.21 12.13
C LYS A 51 -0.91 -4.16 11.08
N LYS A 52 0.10 -3.56 10.46
CA LYS A 52 -0.11 -2.54 9.42
C LYS A 52 -0.49 -3.18 8.11
N TYR A 53 0.15 -4.28 7.74
CA TYR A 53 -0.22 -5.10 6.58
C TYR A 53 -1.71 -5.47 6.62
N ALA A 54 -2.20 -6.06 7.72
CA ALA A 54 -3.59 -6.46 7.86
C ALA A 54 -4.58 -5.30 7.68
N LYS A 55 -4.19 -4.08 8.08
CA LYS A 55 -4.99 -2.86 7.89
C LYS A 55 -5.01 -2.39 6.44
N ILE A 56 -3.87 -2.38 5.75
CA ILE A 56 -3.75 -1.74 4.44
C ILE A 56 -3.99 -2.72 3.27
N ARG A 57 -3.73 -4.02 3.46
CA ARG A 57 -3.85 -5.05 2.42
C ARG A 57 -5.23 -5.12 1.74
N PRO A 58 -6.37 -4.95 2.45
CA PRO A 58 -7.69 -4.98 1.83
C PRO A 58 -7.93 -3.90 0.78
N TYR A 59 -7.16 -2.80 0.82
CA TYR A 59 -7.27 -1.68 -0.11
C TYR A 59 -6.53 -1.92 -1.43
N PHE A 60 -5.68 -2.95 -1.51
CA PHE A 60 -4.86 -3.22 -2.69
C PHE A 60 -5.32 -4.47 -3.44
N GLN A 61 -5.29 -4.40 -4.77
CA GLN A 61 -5.44 -5.56 -5.65
C GLN A 61 -4.08 -6.19 -5.93
#